data_AF-A0AAJ4YDG7-F1
#
_entry.id   AF-A0AAJ4YDG7-F1
#
_cell.length_a   1.000
_cell.length_b   1.000
_cell.length_c   1.000
_cell.angle_alpha   90.00
_cell.angle_beta   90.00
_cell.angle_gamma   90.00
#
_symmetry.space_group_name_H-M   'P 1'
#
loop_
_entity.id
_entity.type
_entity.pdbx_description
1 polymer ?
#
loop_
_entity_poly.entity_id
_entity_poly.type
_entity_poly.pdbx_seq_one_letter_code
_entity_poly.pdbx_strand_id
1 'polypeptide(L)' 'MAKTQKGWRVDDEIAELATARAKDRGMSVGDYIAALVREDVGGLRQRGLDAARRFLDEHQSVFDEAEDADRPTSAAHAA' A
#
# COMPACT_ATOMS: atom_id res chain seq x y z
N MET A 1 20.22 12.61 2.49
CA MET A 1 20.52 12.24 1.09
C MET A 1 20.07 13.35 0.17
N ALA A 2 20.86 13.70 -0.85
CA ALA A 2 20.44 14.68 -1.85
C ALA A 2 19.26 14.13 -2.68
N LYS A 3 18.27 14.98 -2.97
CA LYS A 3 17.14 14.61 -3.84
C LYS A 3 17.60 14.58 -5.29
N THR A 4 17.22 13.54 -6.03
CA THR A 4 17.49 13.47 -7.48
C THR A 4 16.48 14.34 -8.22
N GLN A 5 16.97 15.30 -9.01
CA GLN A 5 16.11 16.08 -9.91
C GLN A 5 15.67 15.20 -11.10
N LYS A 6 14.38 15.23 -11.41
CA LYS A 6 13.79 14.58 -12.60
C LYS A 6 13.00 15.62 -13.38
N GLY A 7 13.14 15.63 -14.71
CA GLY A 7 12.46 16.58 -15.59
C GLY A 7 11.18 15.98 -16.16
N TRP A 8 10.03 16.43 -15.66
CA TRP A 8 8.71 16.06 -16.18
C TRP A 8 8.03 17.32 -16.72
N ARG A 9 7.19 17.17 -17.75
CA ARG A 9 6.36 18.26 -18.26
C ARG A 9 4.98 18.18 -17.64
N VAL A 10 4.43 19.34 -17.31
CA VAL A 10 3.14 19.52 -16.63
C VAL A 10 2.55 20.82 -17.18
N ASP A 11 1.23 20.87 -17.29
CA ASP A 11 0.52 22.09 -17.68
C ASP A 11 0.72 23.20 -16.63
N ASP A 12 0.80 24.45 -17.09
CA ASP A 12 1.09 25.60 -16.22
C ASP A 12 0.07 25.73 -15.08
N GLU A 13 -1.21 25.51 -15.36
CA GLU A 13 -2.28 25.54 -14.34
C GLU A 13 -2.02 24.53 -13.22
N ILE A 14 -1.57 23.31 -13.57
CA ILE A 14 -1.25 22.28 -12.58
C ILE A 14 0.00 22.66 -11.78
N ALA A 15 1.00 23.28 -12.41
CA ALA A 15 2.19 23.76 -11.71
C ALA A 15 1.85 24.87 -10.69
N GLU A 16 0.97 25.80 -11.06
CA GLU A 16 0.48 26.85 -10.17
C GLU A 16 -0.30 26.27 -9.00
N LEU A 17 -1.23 25.35 -9.26
CA LEU A 17 -1.99 24.67 -8.21
C LEU A 17 -1.08 23.90 -7.25
N ALA A 18 -0.12 23.13 -7.77
CA ALA A 18 0.83 22.40 -6.94
C ALA A 18 1.67 23.35 -6.06
N THR A 19 2.06 24.50 -6.61
CA THR A 19 2.81 25.53 -5.89
C THR A 19 1.98 26.17 -4.77
N ALA A 20 0.74 26.56 -5.05
CA ALA A 20 -0.16 27.12 -4.05
C ALA A 20 -0.43 26.13 -2.92
N ARG A 21 -0.73 24.87 -3.25
CA ARG A 21 -1.01 23.82 -2.26
C ARG A 21 0.21 23.43 -1.43
N ALA A 22 1.40 23.44 -2.02
CA ALA A 22 2.63 23.23 -1.28
C ALA A 22 2.88 24.36 -0.29
N LYS A 23 2.65 25.62 -0.71
CA LYS A 23 2.76 26.81 0.14
C LYS A 23 1.78 26.78 1.31
N ASP A 24 0.50 26.45 1.07
CA ASP A 24 -0.53 26.32 2.12
C ASP A 24 -0.11 25.33 3.22
N ARG A 25 0.66 24.31 2.84
CA ARG A 25 1.15 23.25 3.75
C ARG A 25 2.54 23.51 4.30
N GLY A 26 3.17 24.64 3.97
CA GLY A 26 4.55 24.95 4.39
C GLY A 26 5.60 23.98 3.82
N MET A 27 5.34 23.41 2.65
CA MET A 27 6.18 22.40 2.00
C MET A 27 6.82 22.96 0.72
N SER A 28 7.96 22.37 0.32
CA SER A 28 8.45 22.55 -1.05
C SER A 28 7.51 21.82 -2.02
N VAL A 29 7.43 22.30 -3.27
CA VAL A 29 6.62 21.63 -4.32
C VAL A 29 7.05 20.17 -4.52
N GLY A 30 8.35 19.90 -4.47
CA GLY A 30 8.87 18.54 -4.57
C GLY A 30 8.45 17.64 -3.41
N ASP A 31 8.42 18.16 -2.18
CA ASP A 31 7.92 17.40 -1.02
C ASP A 31 6.42 17.18 -1.08
N TYR A 32 5.68 18.16 -1.57
CA TYR A 32 4.24 18.02 -1.77
C TYR A 32 3.92 16.92 -2.79
N ILE A 33 4.58 16.93 -3.95
CA ILE A 33 4.41 15.88 -4.98
C ILE A 33 4.82 14.51 -4.42
N ALA A 34 5.94 14.43 -3.70
CA ALA A 34 6.38 13.18 -3.09
C ALA A 34 5.36 12.62 -2.07
N ALA A 35 4.71 13.50 -1.29
CA ALA A 35 3.65 13.10 -0.37
C ALA A 35 2.43 12.55 -1.12
N LEU A 36 1.96 13.25 -2.17
CA LEU A 36 0.85 12.79 -3.01
C LEU A 36 1.12 11.41 -3.62
N VAL A 37 2.32 11.20 -4.19
CA VAL A 37 2.69 9.91 -4.79
C VAL A 37 2.70 8.79 -3.75
N ARG A 38 3.22 9.06 -2.54
CA ARG A 38 3.21 8.05 -1.45
C ARG A 38 1.80 7.74 -0.96
N GLU A 39 0.95 8.74 -0.85
CA GLU A 39 -0.44 8.58 -0.44
C GLU A 39 -1.23 7.75 -1.47
N ASP A 40 -1.07 8.05 -2.76
CA ASP A 40 -1.70 7.31 -3.86
C ASP A 40 -1.31 5.81 -3.84
N VAL A 41 0.00 5.54 -3.77
CA VAL A 41 0.52 4.16 -3.69
C VAL A 41 0.10 3.48 -2.38
N GLY A 42 0.13 4.21 -1.26
CA GLY A 42 -0.25 3.71 0.05
C GLY A 42 -1.72 3.32 0.13
N GLY A 43 -2.61 4.14 -0.42
CA GLY A 43 -4.06 3.88 -0.45
C GLY A 43 -4.42 2.64 -1.27
N LEU A 44 -3.75 2.42 -2.41
CA LEU A 44 -3.92 1.19 -3.19
C LEU A 44 -3.47 -0.04 -2.41
N ARG A 45 -2.31 0.02 -1.73
CA ARG A 45 -1.83 -1.07 -0.89
C ARG A 45 -2.80 -1.39 0.25
N GLN A 46 -3.30 -0.37 0.95
CA GLN A 46 -4.23 -0.57 2.06
C GLN A 46 -5.52 -1.24 1.59
N ARG A 47 -6.12 -0.75 0.50
CA ARG A 47 -7.31 -1.38 -0.11
C ARG A 47 -7.05 -2.83 -0.52
N GLY A 48 -5.87 -3.13 -1.04
CA GLY A 48 -5.47 -4.50 -1.38
C GLY A 48 -5.36 -5.40 -0.15
N LEU A 49 -4.77 -4.92 0.94
CA LEU A 49 -4.70 -5.68 2.20
C LEU A 49 -6.07 -5.88 2.83
N ASP A 50 -6.93 -4.87 2.81
CA ASP A 50 -8.30 -4.99 3.33
C ASP A 50 -9.11 -6.02 2.51
N ALA A 51 -8.94 -6.05 1.18
CA ALA A 51 -9.56 -7.05 0.32
C ALA A 51 -9.01 -8.46 0.59
N ALA A 52 -7.69 -8.61 0.75
CA ALA A 52 -7.07 -9.88 1.09
C ALA A 52 -7.53 -10.39 2.46
N ARG A 53 -7.64 -9.50 3.45
CA ARG A 53 -8.17 -9.83 4.78
C ARG A 53 -9.61 -10.32 4.68
N ARG A 54 -10.46 -9.59 3.97
CA ARG A 54 -11.85 -9.99 3.75
C ARG A 54 -11.95 -11.36 3.07
N PHE A 55 -11.10 -11.62 2.09
CA PHE A 55 -11.04 -12.94 1.43
C PHE A 55 -10.67 -14.05 2.41
N LEU A 56 -9.65 -13.84 3.26
CA LEU A 56 -9.29 -14.82 4.31
C LEU A 56 -10.44 -15.05 5.29
N ASP A 57 -11.06 -13.97 5.78
CA ASP A 57 -12.18 -14.04 6.72
C ASP A 57 -13.39 -14.78 6.11
N GLU A 58 -13.73 -14.52 4.84
CA GLU A 58 -14.85 -15.17 4.13
C GLU A 58 -14.56 -16.66 3.81
N HIS A 59 -13.30 -17.05 3.68
CA HIS A 59 -12.90 -18.41 3.27
C HIS A 59 -12.19 -19.21 4.37
N GLN A 60 -12.19 -18.74 5.62
CA GLN A 60 -11.48 -19.38 6.74
C GLN A 60 -11.76 -20.89 6.83
N SER A 61 -13.02 -21.31 6.73
CA SER A 61 -13.41 -22.73 6.80
C SER A 61 -12.76 -23.61 5.74
N VAL A 62 -12.53 -23.09 4.54
CA VAL A 62 -11.86 -23.82 3.44
C VAL A 62 -10.37 -23.98 3.73
N PHE A 63 -9.76 -22.95 4.31
CA PHE A 63 -8.35 -23.02 4.72
C PHE A 63 -8.16 -23.98 5.90
N ASP A 64 -9.04 -23.94 6.90
CA ASP A 64 -9.01 -24.85 8.04
C ASP A 64 -9.15 -26.31 7.58
N GLU A 65 -10.09 -26.59 6.66
CA GLU A 65 -10.28 -27.94 6.08
C GLU A 65 -9.04 -28.40 5.30
N ALA A 66 -8.41 -27.51 4.54
CA ALA A 66 -7.18 -27.82 3.81
C ALA A 66 -5.98 -28.07 4.75
N GLU A 67 -5.83 -27.29 5.83
CA GLU A 67 -4.76 -27.49 6.82
C GLU A 67 -4.93 -28.80 7.61
N ASP A 68 -6.16 -29.12 7.99
CA ASP A 68 -6.46 -30.37 8.70
C ASP A 68 -6.28 -31.60 7.81
N ALA A 69 -6.55 -31.48 6.50
CA ALA A 69 -6.28 -32.54 5.52
C ALA A 69 -4.78 -32.76 5.28
N ASP A 70 -3.95 -31.73 5.43
CA ASP A 70 -2.50 -31.80 5.20
C ASP A 70 -1.69 -32.09 6.48
N ARG A 71 -2.33 -32.05 7.68
CA ARG A 71 -1.66 -32.36 8.95
C ARG A 71 -1.32 -33.86 9.01
N PRO A 72 -0.04 -34.27 8.89
CA PRO A 72 0.30 -35.67 8.95
C PRO A 72 0.04 -36.19 10.37
N THR A 73 -0.48 -37.42 10.45
CA THR A 73 -0.68 -38.19 11.69
C THR A 73 0.65 -38.44 12.43
N SER A 74 1.27 -37.41 13.01
CA SER A 74 2.60 -37.51 13.65
C SER A 74 2.56 -37.45 15.18
N ALA A 75 1.37 -37.50 15.79
CA ALA A 75 1.22 -37.55 17.25
C ALA A 75 0.98 -38.97 17.81
N ALA A 76 1.16 -40.03 17.00
CA ALA A 76 0.89 -41.41 17.42
C ALA A 76 2.14 -42.25 17.76
N HIS A 77 3.35 -41.71 17.68
CA HIS A 77 4.59 -42.44 18.03
C HIS A 77 5.49 -41.66 18.99
N ALA A 78 5.06 -41.57 20.24
CA ALA A 78 5.96 -41.30 21.37
C ALA A 78 5.39 -41.97 22.63
N ALA A 79 5.68 -43.27 22.78
CA ALA A 79 5.51 -44.05 24.00
C ALA A 79 6.63 -45.08 24.10
#